data_AF-A0A535SIV9-F1
#
_entry.id   AF-A0A535SIV9-F1
#
_cell.length_a   1.000
_cell.length_b   1.000
_cell.length_c   1.000
_cell.angle_alpha   90.00
_cell.angle_beta   90.00
_cell.angle_gamma   90.00
#
_symmetry.space_group_name_H-M   'P 1'
#
loop_
_entity.id
_entity.type
_entity.pdbx_description
1 polymer ?
#
loop_
_entity_poly.entity_id
_entity_poly.type
_entity_poly.pdbx_seq_one_letter_code
_entity_poly.pdbx_strand_id
1 'polypeptide(L)' 'MIPAAFDYVSPRTVPEAVAELVKHGQEAKVLAGGHSLIPLMKLRLATPSFLVDIGRINGL' A
#
# COMPACT_ATOMS: atom_id res chain seq x y z
N MET A 1 18.99 3.57 -2.89
CA MET A 1 18.22 4.43 -1.98
C MET A 1 17.07 3.62 -1.38
N ILE A 2 16.78 3.81 -0.09
CA ILE A 2 15.87 2.98 0.72
C ILE A 2 14.62 3.81 1.09
N PRO A 3 13.40 3.26 0.95
CA PRO A 3 12.16 3.91 1.41
C PRO A 3 12.19 4.29 2.90
N ALA A 4 11.30 5.20 3.30
CA ALA A 4 10.96 5.36 4.72
C ALA A 4 10.29 4.07 5.25
N ALA A 5 10.29 3.88 6.57
CA ALA A 5 9.57 2.76 7.18
C ALA A 5 8.07 2.91 6.95
N PHE A 6 7.39 1.77 6.80
CA PHE A 6 5.95 1.68 6.62
C PHE A 6 5.45 0.36 7.20
N ASP A 7 4.20 0.36 7.64
CA ASP A 7 3.46 -0.85 7.96
C ASP A 7 2.86 -1.45 6.69
N TYR A 8 2.61 -2.76 6.70
CA TYR A 8 2.18 -3.52 5.53
C TYR A 8 1.10 -4.54 5.89
N VAL A 9 0.06 -4.61 5.08
CA VAL A 9 -0.96 -5.64 5.14
C VAL A 9 -1.28 -6.15 3.74
N SER A 10 -1.63 -7.44 3.62
CA SER A 10 -2.04 -8.05 2.35
C SER A 10 -3.39 -8.76 2.51
N PRO A 11 -4.49 -8.00 2.38
CA PRO A 11 -5.85 -8.53 2.47
C PRO A 11 -6.16 -9.58 1.41
N ARG A 12 -7.15 -10.43 1.67
CA ARG A 12 -7.60 -11.48 0.73
C ARG A 12 -8.88 -11.11 -0.01
N THR A 13 -9.58 -10.08 0.45
CA THR A 13 -10.84 -9.62 -0.14
C THR A 13 -10.86 -8.10 -0.32
N VAL A 14 -11.67 -7.62 -1.27
CA VAL A 14 -11.86 -6.17 -1.48
C VAL A 14 -12.40 -5.47 -0.23
N PRO A 15 -13.40 -6.01 0.49
CA PRO A 15 -13.90 -5.38 1.71
C PRO A 15 -12.83 -5.20 2.80
N GLU A 16 -11.94 -6.18 2.99
CA GLU A 16 -10.83 -6.05 3.94
C GLU A 16 -9.85 -4.94 3.53
N ALA A 17 -9.50 -4.84 2.24
CA ALA A 17 -8.63 -3.78 1.75
C ALA A 17 -9.25 -2.40 1.93
N VAL A 18 -10.55 -2.26 1.62
CA VAL A 18 -11.28 -1.00 1.83
C VAL A 18 -11.33 -0.65 3.32
N ALA A 19 -11.55 -1.63 4.20
CA ALA A 19 -11.57 -1.41 5.64
C ALA A 19 -10.22 -0.87 6.16
N GLU A 20 -9.10 -1.44 5.73
CA GLU A 20 -7.76 -0.95 6.11
C GLU A 20 -7.48 0.46 5.53
N LEU A 21 -7.88 0.74 4.29
CA LEU A 21 -7.75 2.07 3.71
C LEU A 21 -8.58 3.12 4.46
N VAL A 22 -9.81 2.81 4.87
CA VAL A 22 -10.67 3.71 5.65
C VAL A 22 -10.08 3.95 7.04
N LYS A 23 -9.61 2.88 7.69
CA LYS A 23 -9.03 2.93 9.04
C LYS A 23 -7.76 3.77 9.11
N HIS A 24 -6.90 3.69 8.10
CA HIS A 24 -5.61 4.38 8.06
C HIS A 24 -5.65 5.70 7.26
N GLY A 25 -6.71 5.96 6.49
CA GLY A 25 -6.95 7.24 5.84
C GLY A 25 -5.84 7.64 4.84
N GLN A 26 -5.41 8.90 4.91
CA GLN A 26 -4.42 9.46 3.97
C GLN A 26 -3.02 8.85 4.09
N GLU A 27 -2.74 8.24 5.24
CA GLU A 27 -1.47 7.57 5.54
C GLU A 27 -1.32 6.23 4.80
N ALA A 28 -2.44 5.64 4.37
CA ALA A 28 -2.46 4.39 3.64
C ALA A 28 -2.42 4.59 2.13
N LYS A 29 -1.62 3.74 1.46
CA LYS A 29 -1.60 3.66 0.00
C LYS A 29 -1.77 2.23 -0.49
N VAL A 30 -2.54 2.09 -1.56
CA VAL A 30 -2.69 0.82 -2.26
C VAL A 30 -1.39 0.45 -2.96
N LEU A 31 -0.92 -0.76 -2.71
CA LEU A 31 0.17 -1.41 -3.43
C LEU A 31 -0.42 -2.46 -4.37
N ALA A 32 -0.27 -2.25 -5.68
CA ALA A 32 -0.57 -3.25 -6.71
C ALA A 32 0.77 -3.85 -7.20
N GLY A 33 1.07 -3.72 -8.51
CA GLY A 33 2.35 -4.20 -9.06
C GLY A 33 3.60 -3.42 -8.62
N GLY A 34 3.48 -2.34 -7.84
CA GLY A 34 4.62 -1.63 -7.24
C GLY A 34 5.54 -0.82 -8.18
N HIS A 35 5.39 -0.93 -9.50
CA HIS A 35 6.30 -0.33 -10.49
C HIS A 35 6.30 1.21 -10.55
N SER A 36 5.29 1.86 -9.97
CA SER A 36 5.27 3.34 -9.82
C SER A 36 5.52 3.75 -8.37
N LEU A 37 4.77 3.18 -7.43
CA LEU A 37 4.83 3.58 -6.03
C LEU A 37 6.20 3.27 -5.38
N ILE A 38 6.77 2.09 -5.60
CA ILE A 38 8.04 1.70 -4.97
C ILE A 38 9.21 2.59 -5.46
N PRO A 39 9.36 2.89 -6.77
CA PRO A 39 10.33 3.88 -7.21
C PRO A 39 10.16 5.27 -6.55
N LEU A 40 8.93 5.77 -6.45
CA LEU A 40 8.65 7.05 -5.79
C LEU A 40 9.03 7.03 -4.30
N MET A 41 8.75 5.91 -3.61
CA MET A 41 9.15 5.72 -2.20
C MET A 41 10.66 5.63 -2.03
N LYS A 42 11.35 4.92 -2.93
CA LYS A 42 12.82 4.84 -2.92
C LYS A 42 13.46 6.22 -3.08
N LEU A 43 12.83 7.13 -3.83
CA LEU A 43 13.27 8.51 -4.02
C LEU A 43 12.70 9.50 -2.98
N ARG A 44 11.88 9.01 -2.04
CA ARG A 44 11.16 9.81 -1.03
C ARG A 44 10.25 10.91 -1.60
N LEU A 45 9.76 10.69 -2.81
CA LEU A 45 8.71 11.54 -3.43
C LEU A 45 7.31 11.15 -2.94
N ALA A 46 7.16 9.94 -2.41
CA ALA A 46 5.98 9.47 -1.68
C ALA A 46 6.44 8.75 -0.41
N THR A 47 5.83 9.05 0.73
CA THR A 47 6.18 8.46 2.03
C THR A 47 4.93 8.01 2.80
N PRO A 48 4.11 7.10 2.24
CA PRO A 48 3.01 6.53 3.00
C PRO A 48 3.56 5.76 4.19
N SER A 49 2.92 5.89 5.35
CA SER A 49 3.28 5.12 6.56
C SER A 49 2.58 3.75 6.60
N PHE A 50 1.61 3.49 5.72
CA PHE A 50 0.90 2.22 5.65
C PHE A 50 0.67 1.78 4.19
N LEU A 51 0.92 0.51 3.88
CA LEU A 51 0.67 -0.08 2.56
C LEU A 51 -0.36 -1.20 2.62
N VAL A 52 -1.36 -1.10 1.74
CA VAL A 52 -2.39 -2.13 1.54
C VAL A 52 -2.12 -2.83 0.21
N ASP A 53 -1.54 -4.02 0.27
CA ASP A 53 -1.22 -4.83 -0.91
C ASP A 53 -2.41 -5.65 -1.39
N ILE A 54 -2.92 -5.28 -2.56
CA ILE A 54 -4.10 -5.92 -3.18
C ILE A 54 -3.75 -7.09 -4.09
N GLY A 55 -2.46 -7.41 -4.28
CA GLY A 55 -2.00 -8.48 -5.17
C GLY A 55 -2.39 -9.90 -4.75
N ARG A 56 -3.01 -10.07 -3.57
CA ARG A 56 -3.51 -11.35 -3.04
C ARG A 56 -5.03 -11.47 -3.07
N ILE A 57 -5.75 -10.46 -3.59
CA ILE A 57 -7.20 -10.48 -3.74
C ILE A 57 -7.55 -11.17 -5.04
N ASN A 58 -8.25 -12.30 -4.97
CA ASN A 58 -8.67 -13.03 -6.15
C ASN A 58 -9.71 -12.20 -6.94
N GLY A 59 -9.53 -12.12 -8.26
CA GLY A 59 -10.42 -11.40 -9.16
C GLY A 59 -10.07 -9.93 -9.41
N LEU A 60 -8.87 -9.49 -8.97
CA LEU A 60 -8.25 -8.21 -9.35
C LEU A 60 -7.04 -8.42 -10.27
#